data_AF-A0A9D7HR24-F1
#
_entry.id   AF-A0A9D7HR24-F1
#
_cell.length_a   1.000
_cell.length_b   1.000
_cell.length_c   1.000
_cell.angle_alpha   90.00
_cell.angle_beta   90.00
_cell.angle_gamma   90.00
#
_symmetry.space_group_name_H-M   'P 1'
#
loop_
_entity.id
_entity.type
_entity.pdbx_description
1 polymer ?
#
loop_
_entity_poly.entity_id
_entity_poly.type
_entity_poly.pdbx_seq_one_letter_code
_entity_poly.pdbx_strand_id
1 'polypeptide(L)'
;MIEASSGGRAAGVLKRGMTEGIAGICLDNDLEKQPVTQSDLSLSGSMLINAITQSVPRFVPILIHSMNDQKPPRMEKSLKSAGFSVTRIRMAILTRERFQVWLEDVREYWEDMNY
;
A
#
# COMPACT_ATOMS: atom_id res chain seq x y z
N MET A 1 14.24 -0.58 -1.91
CA MET A 1 12.93 -1.26 -1.85
C MET A 1 12.78 -1.86 -0.47
N ILE A 2 11.75 -1.45 0.30
CA ILE A 2 11.41 -2.06 1.59
C ILE A 2 10.25 -3.01 1.33
N GLU A 3 10.45 -4.30 1.59
CA GLU A 3 9.42 -5.33 1.44
C GLU A 3 8.93 -5.78 2.82
N ALA A 4 7.62 -5.73 3.03
CA ALA A 4 6.98 -6.24 4.24
C ALA A 4 6.04 -7.39 3.89
N SER A 5 6.47 -8.61 4.21
CA SER A 5 5.73 -9.85 3.93
C SER A 5 4.64 -10.20 4.96
N SER A 6 4.39 -9.32 5.94
CA SER A 6 3.29 -9.47 6.90
C SER A 6 2.74 -8.11 7.36
N GLY A 7 1.48 -8.08 7.80
CA GLY A 7 0.83 -6.86 8.30
C GLY A 7 1.59 -6.22 9.47
N GLY A 8 2.16 -7.02 10.38
CA GLY A 8 2.91 -6.56 11.55
C GLY A 8 4.27 -5.99 11.18
N ARG A 9 4.93 -6.54 10.15
CA ARG A 9 6.13 -5.94 9.57
C ARG A 9 5.82 -4.61 8.88
N ALA A 10 4.72 -4.55 8.13
CA ALA A 10 4.27 -3.32 7.49
C ALA A 10 3.95 -2.23 8.52
N ALA A 11 3.22 -2.57 9.59
CA ALA A 11 2.94 -1.67 10.70
C ALA A 11 4.22 -1.22 11.43
N GLY A 12 5.20 -2.11 11.58
CA GLY A 12 6.51 -1.80 12.16
C GLY A 12 7.33 -0.81 11.33
N VAL A 13 7.32 -0.94 9.99
CA VAL A 13 7.97 0.02 9.07
C VAL A 13 7.30 1.38 9.17
N LEU A 14 5.97 1.43 9.16
CA LEU A 14 5.20 2.67 9.26
C LEU A 14 5.40 3.37 10.62
N LYS A 15 5.42 2.61 11.73
CA LYS A 15 5.57 3.17 13.09
C LYS A 15 6.96 3.70 13.41
N ARG A 16 8.02 3.23 12.74
CA ARG A 16 9.40 3.65 13.02
C ARG A 16 9.77 5.02 12.44
N GLY A 17 8.82 5.73 11.83
CA GLY A 17 9.05 7.08 11.29
C GLY A 17 9.90 7.10 10.02
N MET A 18 10.13 5.96 9.37
CA MET A 18 10.85 5.87 8.09
C MET A 18 9.95 6.24 6.90
N THR A 19 9.01 7.16 7.08
CA THR A 19 8.01 7.52 6.06
C THR A 19 8.41 8.73 5.21
N GLU A 20 9.39 9.54 5.66
CA GLU A 20 9.91 10.72 4.94
C GLU A 20 10.70 10.40 3.65
N GLY A 21 10.84 9.11 3.31
CA GLY A 21 11.50 8.65 2.07
C GLY A 21 10.67 7.68 1.23
N ILE A 22 9.36 7.56 1.53
CA ILE A 22 8.49 6.63 0.79
C ILE A 22 7.93 7.32 -0.43
N ALA A 23 8.43 6.93 -1.62
CA ALA A 23 7.93 7.44 -2.89
C ALA A 23 6.61 6.78 -3.33
N GLY A 24 6.36 5.52 -2.94
CA GLY A 24 5.15 4.80 -3.30
C GLY A 24 4.94 3.57 -2.42
N ILE A 25 3.69 3.10 -2.32
CA ILE A 25 3.31 1.93 -1.53
C ILE A 25 2.61 0.92 -2.44
N CYS A 26 3.13 -0.31 -2.49
CA CYS A 26 2.46 -1.44 -3.14
C CYS A 26 1.89 -2.37 -2.06
N LEU A 27 0.56 -2.53 -2.04
CA LEU A 27 -0.19 -3.32 -1.06
C LEU A 27 -0.65 -4.63 -1.70
N ASP A 28 -0.08 -5.74 -1.21
CA ASP A 28 -0.61 -7.07 -1.47
C ASP A 28 -1.75 -7.36 -0.49
N ASN A 29 -2.99 -7.30 -0.98
CA ASN A 29 -4.16 -7.53 -0.15
C ASN A 29 -4.44 -9.03 0.08
N ASP A 30 -3.56 -9.95 -0.36
CA ASP A 30 -3.56 -11.35 0.05
C ASP A 30 -2.65 -11.64 1.27
N LEU A 31 -2.01 -10.61 1.87
CA LEU A 31 -1.17 -10.74 3.08
C LEU A 31 -1.89 -11.36 4.29
N GLU A 32 -3.23 -11.35 4.31
CA GLU A 32 -4.04 -12.05 5.33
C GLU A 32 -3.80 -13.58 5.34
N LYS A 33 -3.19 -14.15 4.28
CA LYS A 33 -2.88 -15.58 4.17
C LYS A 33 -1.49 -15.96 4.72
N GLN A 34 -0.67 -15.01 5.16
CA GLN A 34 0.66 -15.28 5.73
C GLN A 34 0.88 -14.59 7.09
N PRO A 35 0.11 -14.93 8.14
CA PRO A 35 0.40 -14.43 9.48
C PRO A 35 1.72 -15.02 10.00
N VAL A 36 2.66 -14.16 10.37
CA VAL A 36 3.97 -14.55 10.94
C VAL A 36 3.93 -14.53 12.48
N THR A 37 2.99 -13.77 13.07
CA THR A 37 2.79 -13.64 14.51
C THR A 37 1.30 -13.69 14.89
N GLN A 38 0.96 -14.05 16.13
CA GLN A 38 -0.43 -14.00 16.63
C GLN A 38 -1.07 -12.61 16.52
N SER A 39 -0.26 -11.55 16.53
CA SER A 39 -0.69 -10.16 16.31
C SER A 39 -1.02 -9.85 14.85
N ASP A 40 -0.54 -10.65 13.89
CA ASP A 40 -0.92 -10.53 12.48
C ASP A 40 -2.33 -11.05 12.22
N LEU A 41 -2.84 -11.95 13.07
CA LEU A 41 -4.22 -12.44 12.99
C LEU A 41 -5.25 -11.35 13.32
N SER A 42 -4.85 -10.30 14.06
CA SER A 42 -5.73 -9.18 14.44
C SER A 42 -5.55 -7.93 13.56
N LEU A 43 -4.51 -7.89 12.72
CA LEU A 43 -4.26 -6.83 11.74
C LEU A 43 -5.22 -6.95 10.56
N SER A 44 -6.47 -6.62 10.83
CA SER A 44 -7.50 -6.41 9.81
C SER A 44 -7.08 -5.30 8.83
N GLY A 45 -7.53 -5.39 7.57
CA GLY A 45 -7.25 -4.36 6.57
C GLY A 45 -7.58 -2.93 7.01
N SER A 46 -8.51 -2.73 7.96
CA SER A 46 -8.78 -1.41 8.57
C SER A 46 -7.65 -0.88 9.44
N MET A 47 -6.92 -1.73 10.16
CA MET A 47 -5.76 -1.31 10.95
C MET A 47 -4.60 -0.86 10.05
N LEU A 48 -4.39 -1.55 8.93
CA LEU A 48 -3.39 -1.16 7.93
C LEU A 48 -3.74 0.18 7.29
N ILE A 49 -5.01 0.37 6.89
CA ILE A 49 -5.48 1.66 6.36
C ILE A 49 -5.27 2.77 7.40
N ASN A 50 -5.59 2.52 8.67
CA ASN A 50 -5.37 3.50 9.75
C ASN A 50 -3.88 3.84 9.93
N ALA A 51 -2.99 2.85 9.89
CA ALA A 51 -1.55 3.08 9.99
C ALA A 51 -1.03 3.91 8.80
N ILE A 52 -1.45 3.58 7.57
CA ILE A 52 -1.07 4.33 6.36
C ILE A 52 -1.59 5.77 6.44
N THR A 53 -2.87 5.93 6.80
CA THR A 53 -3.49 7.24 6.91
C THR A 53 -2.86 8.13 7.99
N GLN A 54 -2.30 7.55 9.06
CA GLN A 54 -1.66 8.33 10.12
C GLN A 54 -0.18 8.65 9.86
N SER A 55 0.52 7.81 9.08
CA SER A 55 1.98 7.88 8.99
C SER A 55 2.51 8.27 7.61
N VAL A 56 1.69 8.18 6.55
CA VAL A 56 2.12 8.38 5.17
C VAL A 56 1.55 9.69 4.61
N PRO A 57 2.40 10.54 4.00
CA PRO A 57 1.94 11.74 3.28
C PRO A 57 0.96 11.39 2.16
N ARG A 58 -0.05 12.24 1.93
CA ARG A 58 -1.16 11.95 1.00
C ARG A 58 -0.78 11.95 -0.48
N PHE A 59 0.30 12.63 -0.82
CA PHE A 59 0.84 12.63 -2.17
C PHE A 59 1.46 11.27 -2.56
N VAL A 60 1.78 10.40 -1.59
CA VAL A 60 2.38 9.10 -1.87
C VAL A 60 1.35 8.20 -2.58
N PRO A 61 1.59 7.81 -3.85
CA PRO A 61 0.71 6.92 -4.57
C PRO A 61 0.70 5.52 -3.98
N ILE A 62 -0.48 4.89 -3.99
CA ILE A 62 -0.71 3.55 -3.47
C ILE A 62 -1.22 2.63 -4.58
N LEU A 63 -0.51 1.54 -4.85
CA LEU A 63 -0.99 0.44 -5.66
C LEU A 63 -1.60 -0.63 -4.75
N ILE A 64 -2.84 -1.04 -5.02
CA ILE A 64 -3.45 -2.23 -4.42
C ILE A 64 -3.46 -3.34 -5.45
N HIS A 65 -2.83 -4.47 -5.14
CA HIS A 65 -2.99 -5.71 -5.90
C HIS A 65 -3.60 -6.82 -5.03
N SER A 66 -4.47 -7.64 -5.63
CA SER A 66 -5.18 -8.71 -4.92
C SER A 66 -5.73 -9.77 -5.88
N MET A 67 -5.81 -11.00 -5.39
CA MET A 67 -6.54 -12.13 -5.98
C MET A 67 -8.04 -12.09 -5.68
N ASN A 68 -8.49 -11.31 -4.68
CA ASN A 68 -9.89 -11.30 -4.25
C ASN A 68 -10.67 -10.17 -4.94
N ASP A 69 -11.81 -10.48 -5.55
CA ASP A 69 -12.63 -9.50 -6.26
C ASP A 69 -13.47 -8.59 -5.35
N GLN A 70 -13.75 -9.00 -4.11
CA GLN A 70 -14.74 -8.35 -3.23
C GLN A 70 -14.15 -7.50 -2.08
N LYS A 71 -12.95 -7.83 -1.58
CA LYS A 71 -12.29 -7.07 -0.50
C LYS A 71 -11.62 -5.75 -0.93
N PRO A 72 -10.92 -5.69 -2.09
CA PRO A 72 -10.22 -4.48 -2.54
C PRO A 72 -11.09 -3.21 -2.70
N PRO A 73 -12.38 -3.29 -3.14
CA PRO A 73 -13.21 -2.09 -3.29
C PRO A 73 -13.38 -1.27 -2.01
N ARG A 74 -13.38 -1.91 -0.82
CA ARG A 74 -13.51 -1.17 0.45
C ARG A 74 -12.22 -0.46 0.83
N MET A 75 -11.07 -1.11 0.65
CA MET A 75 -9.76 -0.52 0.94
C MET A 75 -9.44 0.63 0.00
N GLU A 76 -9.71 0.43 -1.30
CA GLU A 76 -9.59 1.48 -2.32
C GLU A 76 -10.44 2.69 -1.95
N LYS A 77 -11.72 2.48 -1.60
CA LYS A 77 -12.62 3.56 -1.20
C LYS A 77 -12.09 4.30 0.02
N SER A 78 -11.67 3.60 1.07
CA SER A 78 -11.18 4.24 2.30
C SER A 78 -9.91 5.05 2.08
N LEU A 79 -8.95 4.54 1.30
CA LEU A 79 -7.70 5.27 1.01
C LEU A 79 -7.95 6.48 0.10
N LYS A 80 -8.79 6.34 -0.93
CA LYS A 80 -9.22 7.48 -1.76
C LYS A 80 -9.95 8.54 -0.94
N SER A 81 -10.87 8.13 -0.06
CA SER A 81 -11.57 9.04 0.85
C SER A 81 -10.64 9.73 1.85
N ALA A 82 -9.50 9.13 2.17
CA ALA A 82 -8.48 9.75 2.99
C ALA A 82 -7.58 10.72 2.21
N GLY A 83 -7.71 10.81 0.89
CA GLY A 83 -6.98 11.75 0.02
C GLY A 83 -5.78 11.17 -0.69
N PHE A 84 -5.60 9.85 -0.71
CA PHE A 84 -4.52 9.21 -1.47
C PHE A 84 -4.87 9.03 -2.94
N SER A 85 -3.86 9.10 -3.81
CA SER A 85 -3.93 8.55 -5.16
C SER A 85 -3.80 7.02 -5.08
N VAL A 86 -4.83 6.30 -5.54
CA VAL A 86 -4.91 4.84 -5.40
C VAL A 86 -5.18 4.18 -6.75
N THR A 87 -4.23 3.37 -7.17
CA THR A 87 -4.32 2.51 -8.35
C THR A 87 -4.67 1.10 -7.90
N ARG A 88 -5.65 0.46 -8.55
CA ARG A 88 -6.02 -0.93 -8.27
C ARG A 88 -5.80 -1.79 -9.51
N ILE A 89 -4.98 -2.83 -9.37
CA ILE A 89 -4.73 -3.80 -10.44
C ILE A 89 -5.02 -5.19 -9.87
N ARG A 90 -5.85 -5.99 -10.55
CA ARG A 90 -6.06 -7.37 -10.11
C ARG A 90 -4.77 -8.15 -10.27
N MET A 91 -4.47 -9.07 -9.35
CA MET A 91 -3.24 -9.87 -9.40
C MET A 91 -3.10 -10.62 -10.73
N ALA A 92 -4.21 -11.18 -11.24
CA ALA A 92 -4.25 -11.90 -12.51
C ALA A 92 -3.80 -11.07 -13.74
N ILE A 93 -3.81 -9.74 -13.63
CA ILE A 93 -3.46 -8.82 -14.72
C ILE A 93 -2.34 -7.86 -14.33
N LEU A 94 -1.67 -8.06 -13.20
CA LEU A 94 -0.49 -7.28 -12.83
C LEU A 94 0.70 -7.81 -13.62
N THR A 95 0.89 -7.28 -14.83
CA THR A 95 2.05 -7.58 -15.66
C THR A 95 3.20 -6.64 -15.33
N ARG A 96 4.42 -6.98 -15.76
CA ARG A 96 5.60 -6.14 -15.59
C ARG A 96 5.39 -4.74 -16.19
N GLU A 97 4.77 -4.66 -17.35
CA GLU A 97 4.51 -3.41 -18.07
C GLU A 97 3.57 -2.51 -17.27
N ARG A 98 2.51 -3.08 -16.69
CA ARG A 98 1.55 -2.33 -15.87
C ARG A 98 2.16 -1.86 -14.56
N PHE A 99 3.03 -2.68 -13.96
CA PHE A 99 3.77 -2.28 -12.78
C PHE A 99 4.79 -1.18 -13.11
N GLN A 100 5.45 -1.25 -14.26
CA GLN A 100 6.38 -0.23 -14.74
C GLN A 100 5.68 1.12 -14.95
N VAL A 101 4.49 1.13 -15.57
CA VAL A 101 3.68 2.35 -15.72
C VAL A 101 3.37 2.97 -14.36
N TRP A 102 2.98 2.17 -13.37
CA TRP A 102 2.74 2.68 -12.03
C TRP A 102 4.02 3.25 -11.37
N LEU A 103 5.18 2.65 -11.61
CA LEU A 103 6.47 3.19 -11.13
C LEU A 103 6.85 4.51 -11.81
N GLU A 104 6.45 4.71 -13.06
CA GLU A 104 6.62 5.99 -13.76
C GLU A 104 5.77 7.07 -13.09
N ASP A 105 4.49 6.79 -12.80
CA ASP A 105 3.64 7.69 -12.02
C ASP A 105 4.28 8.04 -10.66
N VAL A 106 4.77 7.03 -9.94
CA VAL A 106 5.46 7.21 -8.64
C VAL A 106 6.65 8.14 -8.76
N ARG A 107 7.45 7.99 -9.83
CA ARG A 107 8.62 8.84 -10.07
C ARG A 107 8.20 10.28 -10.34
N GLU A 108 7.20 10.50 -11.19
CA GLU A 108 6.69 11.83 -11.51
C GLU A 108 6.20 12.55 -10.25
N TYR A 109 5.38 11.88 -9.42
CA TYR A 109 4.93 12.45 -8.13
C TYR A 109 6.09 12.76 -7.17
N TRP A 110 7.14 11.95 -7.17
CA TRP A 110 8.31 12.18 -6.32
C TRP A 110 9.17 13.35 -6.81
N GLU A 111 9.34 13.49 -8.12
CA GLU A 111 10.10 14.59 -8.73
C GLU A 111 9.39 15.93 -8.52
N ASP A 112 8.06 15.98 -8.71
CA ASP A 112 7.25 17.19 -8.51
C ASP A 112 7.29 17.71 -7.07
N MET A 113 7.47 16.82 -6.08
CA MET A 113 7.50 17.18 -4.66
C MET A 113 8.89 17.66 -4.18
N ASN A 114 9.95 17.40 -4.95
CA ASN A 114 11.34 17.69 -4.57
C ASN A 114 11.97 18.83 -5.39
N TYR A 115 11.17 19.54 -6.20
CA TYR A 115 11.53 20.76 -6.92
C TYR A 115 10.81 21.98 -6.36
#